data_AF-A0A497AIT5-F1
#
_entry.id   AF-A0A497AIT5-F1
#
_cell.length_a   1.000
_cell.length_b   1.000
_cell.length_c   1.000
_cell.angle_alpha   90.00
_cell.angle_beta   90.00
_cell.angle_gamma   90.00
#
_symmetry.space_group_name_H-M   'P 1'
#
loop_
_entity.id
_entity.type
_entity.pdbx_description
1 polymer ?
#
loop_
_entity_poly.entity_id
_entity_poly.type
_entity_poly.pdbx_seq_one_letter_code
_entity_poly.pdbx_strand_id
1 'polypeptide(L)'
;MARQRIIGEWLEIPPVASTEEMVDHLNRTIRTLVETIERIGAFVMYRDTASEKDPSVNPQGIWDLRNNTLVPHSATSGNVEPKENEADDLGSSSYKWRKGWFKDVHVGNQLTDGSNNTTVQEVRSHIEADVPSSSPHGIQPVDPSSTDTTKNKVLSNSLAKGWEDHKNTTNGNPHGVDFVELDDAPSDYSGQSGKIVKVKSTEDGVEFSNQIGGAVIGAEYDNGNSGASFTINWQIRRNQKLTLTDNCTLSFTDPEEPCNLILKLVQDATGGRTVTWPASVKWPDGGTAPTLTSAADAVDIIVFYFDGTNYYGNYSLNFV
;
A
#
# COMPACT_ATOMS: atom_id res chain seq x y z
N MET A 1 71.34 55.66 8.72
CA MET A 1 71.41 56.35 7.41
C MET A 1 72.72 55.99 6.69
N ALA A 2 72.85 54.76 6.17
CA ALA A 2 74.10 54.28 5.55
C ALA A 2 73.89 53.52 4.22
N ARG A 3 72.78 53.76 3.51
CA ARG A 3 72.44 53.04 2.26
C ARG A 3 72.05 53.90 1.06
N GLN A 4 72.23 55.22 1.12
CA GLN A 4 72.00 56.13 -0.03
C GLN A 4 73.29 56.58 -0.75
N ARG A 5 74.47 56.18 -0.25
CA ARG A 5 75.75 56.73 -0.72
C ARG A 5 76.41 55.96 -1.88
N ILE A 6 75.79 54.89 -2.40
CA ILE A 6 76.42 54.05 -3.44
C ILE A 6 75.97 54.44 -4.86
N ILE A 7 74.84 55.13 -5.04
CA ILE A 7 74.27 55.38 -6.39
C ILE A 7 74.57 56.81 -6.90
N GLY A 8 74.86 57.76 -6.00
CA GLY A 8 75.07 59.17 -6.38
C GLY A 8 76.45 59.51 -6.97
N GLU A 9 77.48 58.70 -6.73
CA GLU A 9 78.87 59.02 -7.13
C GLU A 9 79.28 58.45 -8.51
N TRP A 10 78.39 57.71 -9.20
CA TRP A 10 78.72 57.00 -10.46
C TRP A 10 78.03 57.55 -11.72
N LEU A 11 77.32 58.68 -11.61
CA LEU A 11 76.57 59.28 -12.71
C LEU A 11 77.21 60.57 -13.25
N GLU A 12 78.52 60.74 -13.10
CA GLU A 12 79.26 61.78 -13.84
C GLU A 12 79.84 61.17 -15.10
N ILE A 13 79.33 61.60 -16.27
CA ILE A 13 79.94 61.26 -17.56
C ILE A 13 81.28 62.01 -17.62
N PRO A 14 82.44 61.33 -17.63
CA PRO A 14 83.71 62.03 -17.78
C PRO A 14 83.76 62.75 -19.13
N PRO A 15 84.50 63.85 -19.26
CA PRO A 15 84.68 64.52 -20.55
C PRO A 15 85.32 63.52 -21.53
N VAL A 16 84.57 63.15 -22.57
CA VAL A 16 84.97 62.18 -23.59
C VAL A 16 85.29 62.89 -24.90
N ALA A 17 86.25 62.35 -25.66
CA ALA A 17 86.83 63.00 -26.82
C ALA A 17 85.99 62.84 -28.10
N SER A 18 85.01 61.92 -28.11
CA SER A 18 84.14 61.67 -29.27
C SER A 18 82.74 61.15 -28.91
N THR A 19 81.79 61.28 -29.85
CA THR A 19 80.42 60.73 -29.74
C THR A 19 80.39 59.21 -29.62
N GLU A 20 81.37 58.52 -30.21
CA GLU A 20 81.46 57.05 -30.17
C GLU A 20 81.82 56.57 -28.75
N GLU A 21 82.75 57.27 -28.09
CA GLU A 21 83.07 57.05 -26.67
C GLU A 21 81.89 57.36 -25.75
N MET A 22 81.08 58.39 -26.06
CA MET A 22 79.84 58.67 -25.32
C MET A 22 78.85 57.50 -25.42
N VAL A 23 78.65 56.95 -26.62
CA VAL A 23 77.72 55.84 -26.85
C VAL A 23 78.19 54.57 -26.14
N ASP A 24 79.49 54.28 -26.16
CA ASP A 24 80.06 53.13 -25.45
C ASP A 24 79.90 53.27 -23.92
N HIS A 25 80.14 54.46 -23.37
CA HIS A 25 79.89 54.75 -21.96
C HIS A 25 78.41 54.61 -21.57
N LEU A 26 77.51 55.10 -22.42
CA LEU A 26 76.07 54.97 -22.17
C LEU A 26 75.65 53.49 -22.17
N ASN A 27 76.12 52.71 -23.15
CA ASN A 27 75.83 51.28 -23.24
C ASN A 27 76.39 50.49 -22.04
N ARG A 28 77.60 50.84 -21.58
CA ARG A 28 78.20 50.22 -20.39
C ARG A 28 77.41 50.54 -19.13
N THR A 29 76.97 51.79 -18.98
CA THR A 29 76.14 52.22 -17.84
C THR A 29 74.80 51.49 -17.83
N ILE A 30 74.15 51.35 -19.00
CA ILE A 30 72.90 50.60 -19.14
C ILE A 30 73.08 49.13 -18.75
N ARG A 31 74.14 48.46 -19.22
CA ARG A 31 74.41 47.06 -18.85
C ARG A 31 74.60 46.88 -17.35
N THR A 32 75.39 47.75 -16.72
CA THR A 32 75.62 47.67 -15.26
C THR A 32 74.33 47.92 -14.47
N LEU A 33 73.46 48.81 -14.94
CA LEU A 33 72.15 49.02 -14.32
C LEU A 33 71.26 47.77 -14.46
N VAL A 34 71.21 47.15 -15.64
CA VAL A 34 70.47 45.91 -15.89
C VAL A 34 70.96 44.77 -15.00
N GLU A 35 72.28 44.54 -14.96
CA GLU A 35 72.88 43.50 -14.11
C GLU A 35 72.61 43.74 -12.62
N THR A 36 72.59 45.00 -12.19
CA THR A 36 72.28 45.37 -10.80
C THR A 36 70.80 45.12 -10.48
N ILE A 37 69.88 45.42 -11.40
CA ILE A 37 68.45 45.16 -11.27
C ILE A 37 68.19 43.65 -11.17
N GLU A 38 68.81 42.86 -12.05
CA GLU A 38 68.71 41.40 -12.05
C GLU A 38 69.25 40.79 -10.74
N ARG A 39 70.39 41.30 -10.25
CA ARG A 39 71.04 40.78 -9.02
C ARG A 39 70.28 41.11 -7.74
N ILE A 40 69.49 42.18 -7.72
CA ILE A 40 68.66 42.55 -6.56
C ILE A 40 67.29 41.84 -6.63
N GLY A 41 66.96 41.17 -7.75
CA GLY A 41 65.63 40.62 -7.97
C GLY A 41 64.54 41.70 -7.93
N ALA A 42 64.93 42.96 -8.15
CA ALA A 42 64.04 44.09 -8.13
C ALA A 42 63.27 44.09 -9.45
N PHE A 43 62.15 43.37 -9.46
CA PHE A 43 61.10 43.54 -10.45
C PHE A 43 60.80 45.04 -10.54
N VAL A 44 61.21 45.69 -11.62
CA VAL A 44 60.99 47.12 -11.85
C VAL A 44 59.49 47.31 -11.99
N MET A 45 58.83 47.55 -10.86
CA MET A 45 57.46 48.05 -10.83
C MET A 45 57.53 49.50 -11.26
N TYR A 46 57.20 49.73 -12.53
CA TYR A 46 56.98 51.08 -13.06
C TYR A 46 55.74 51.66 -12.35
N ARG A 47 55.89 52.49 -11.30
CA ARG A 47 54.75 53.22 -10.72
C ARG A 47 55.16 54.59 -10.16
N ASP A 48 54.53 55.63 -10.71
CA ASP A 48 54.50 56.98 -10.15
C ASP A 48 53.69 56.97 -8.85
N THR A 49 54.30 57.50 -7.79
CA THR A 49 53.76 57.75 -6.44
C THR A 49 53.76 56.59 -5.44
N ALA A 50 54.64 56.75 -4.44
CA ALA A 50 54.76 55.91 -3.26
C ALA A 50 53.68 56.28 -2.23
N SER A 51 52.60 55.50 -2.14
CA SER A 51 51.66 55.53 -1.03
C SER A 51 50.78 54.28 -1.05
N GLU A 52 51.32 53.14 -0.65
CA GLU A 52 50.59 52.06 0.03
C GLU A 52 51.59 50.96 0.42
N LYS A 53 52.26 51.20 1.55
CA LYS A 53 52.75 50.12 2.40
C LYS A 53 51.67 49.87 3.44
N ASP A 54 50.79 48.90 3.18
CA ASP A 54 50.22 48.14 4.28
C ASP A 54 50.51 46.65 4.06
N PRO A 55 51.50 46.07 4.76
CA PRO A 55 51.74 44.64 4.75
C PRO A 55 50.66 43.82 5.49
N SER A 56 49.58 44.44 5.99
CA SER A 56 48.43 43.72 6.59
C SER A 56 47.39 43.24 5.57
N VAL A 57 47.49 43.61 4.30
CA VAL A 57 46.66 43.04 3.22
C VAL A 57 47.49 42.06 2.41
N ASN A 58 47.49 40.81 2.87
CA ASN A 58 47.96 39.65 2.12
C ASN A 58 47.18 39.56 0.80
N PRO A 59 47.77 39.84 -0.38
CA PRO A 59 47.03 39.75 -1.62
C PRO A 59 46.89 38.27 -1.98
N GLN A 60 45.81 37.64 -1.51
CA GLN A 60 45.48 36.26 -1.80
C GLN A 60 44.99 36.09 -3.25
N GLY A 61 45.88 36.32 -4.22
CA GLY A 61 45.60 36.07 -5.63
C GLY A 61 46.85 36.22 -6.52
N ILE A 62 46.93 35.37 -7.54
CA ILE A 62 47.87 35.51 -8.67
C ILE A 62 47.35 36.65 -9.57
N TRP A 63 48.20 37.64 -9.82
CA TRP A 63 47.92 38.74 -10.74
C TRP A 63 48.08 38.26 -12.19
N ASP A 64 47.00 38.27 -12.99
CA ASP A 64 47.10 37.94 -14.42
C ASP A 64 47.56 39.18 -15.20
N LEU A 65 48.82 39.15 -15.66
CA LEU A 65 49.44 40.27 -16.38
C LEU A 65 48.81 40.55 -17.75
N ARG A 66 48.06 39.62 -18.35
CA ARG A 66 47.44 39.85 -19.67
C ARG A 66 46.18 40.70 -19.57
N ASN A 67 45.46 40.57 -18.46
CA ASN A 67 44.15 41.19 -18.27
C ASN A 67 44.16 42.25 -17.16
N ASN A 68 45.32 42.50 -16.54
CA ASN A 68 45.55 43.47 -15.48
C ASN A 68 44.50 43.39 -14.36
N THR A 69 44.14 42.17 -13.97
CA THR A 69 43.10 41.88 -12.98
C THR A 69 43.63 40.91 -11.93
N LEU A 70 43.27 41.15 -10.66
CA LEU A 70 43.51 40.21 -9.57
C LEU A 70 42.48 39.09 -9.68
N VAL A 71 42.92 37.86 -9.93
CA VAL A 71 42.01 36.70 -9.97
C VAL A 71 41.91 36.13 -8.56
N PRO A 72 40.73 36.13 -7.90
CA PRO A 72 40.58 35.50 -6.60
C PRO A 72 40.71 33.99 -6.77
N HIS A 73 41.74 33.37 -6.19
CA HIS A 73 41.83 31.92 -6.08
C HIS A 73 42.30 31.54 -4.68
N SER A 74 41.52 30.71 -3.99
CA SER A 74 41.94 30.03 -2.77
C SER A 74 42.70 28.76 -3.18
N ALA A 75 43.96 28.92 -3.55
CA ALA A 75 44.86 27.79 -3.80
C ALA A 75 45.83 27.63 -2.63
N THR A 76 45.85 26.46 -2.01
CA THR A 76 46.97 26.06 -1.15
C THR A 76 48.12 25.69 -2.07
N SER A 77 49.13 26.55 -2.24
CA SER A 77 50.30 26.27 -3.08
C SER A 77 51.34 25.38 -2.38
N GLY A 78 50.90 24.49 -1.49
CA GLY A 78 51.73 23.63 -0.66
C GLY A 78 50.92 22.52 -0.01
N ASN A 79 51.62 21.60 0.68
CA ASN A 79 50.98 20.50 1.38
C ASN A 79 50.03 21.03 2.47
N VAL A 80 48.80 20.51 2.51
CA VAL A 80 47.91 20.68 3.66
C VAL A 80 48.31 19.63 4.69
N GLU A 81 49.12 20.04 5.66
CA GLU A 81 49.65 19.17 6.69
C GLU A 81 48.89 19.40 8.01
N PRO A 82 48.31 18.36 8.62
CA PRO A 82 47.80 18.46 9.98
C PRO A 82 48.98 18.74 10.93
N LYS A 83 48.91 19.85 11.67
CA LYS A 83 49.93 20.17 12.68
C LYS A 83 49.70 19.33 13.93
N GLU A 84 50.77 19.04 14.65
CA GLU A 84 50.67 18.33 15.93
C GLU A 84 49.93 19.20 16.96
N ASN A 85 48.74 18.73 17.31
CA ASN A 85 48.03 18.97 18.57
C ASN A 85 47.57 20.40 18.88
N GLU A 86 46.48 20.82 18.24
CA GLU A 86 45.47 21.67 18.91
C GLU A 86 44.45 20.74 19.59
N ALA A 87 43.92 21.12 20.76
CA ALA A 87 43.19 20.25 21.69
C ALA A 87 41.92 19.56 21.12
N ASP A 88 41.47 19.94 19.93
CA ASP A 88 40.25 19.45 19.28
C ASP A 88 40.50 18.76 17.91
N ASP A 89 41.76 18.56 17.49
CA ASP A 89 42.10 17.84 16.25
C ASP A 89 42.59 16.40 16.54
N LEU A 90 42.09 15.41 15.79
CA LEU A 90 42.37 13.98 15.99
C LEU A 90 43.77 13.54 15.53
N GLY A 91 44.71 14.49 15.39
CA GLY A 91 46.11 14.28 15.02
C GLY A 91 46.33 13.81 13.57
N SER A 92 47.58 13.92 13.11
CA SER A 92 48.02 13.55 11.75
C SER A 92 47.81 12.08 11.38
N SER A 93 47.53 11.21 12.36
CA SER A 93 47.26 9.78 12.20
C SER A 93 45.78 9.41 12.14
N SER A 94 44.85 10.37 12.23
CA SER A 94 43.42 10.06 12.22
C SER A 94 42.97 9.47 10.88
N TYR A 95 42.14 8.41 10.94
CA TYR A 95 41.57 7.76 9.75
C TYR A 95 40.81 8.72 8.84
N LYS A 96 40.33 9.85 9.40
CA LYS A 96 39.62 10.91 8.69
C LYS A 96 40.58 11.73 7.81
N TRP A 97 41.77 12.07 8.31
CA TRP A 97 42.79 12.78 7.53
C TRP A 97 43.31 11.97 6.35
N ARG A 98 43.58 10.66 6.55
CA ARG A 98 44.05 9.76 5.47
C ARG A 98 43.07 9.63 4.29
N LYS A 99 41.79 9.93 4.53
CA LYS A 99 40.72 9.88 3.53
C LYS A 99 40.22 11.28 3.11
N GLY A 100 40.85 12.36 3.58
CA GLY A 100 40.45 13.73 3.26
C GLY A 100 39.07 14.11 3.79
N TRP A 101 38.67 13.60 4.97
CA TRP A 101 37.40 13.97 5.60
C TRP A 101 37.54 15.30 6.33
N PHE A 102 36.96 16.34 5.75
CA PHE A 102 36.83 17.67 6.34
C PHE A 102 35.38 17.88 6.80
N LYS A 103 35.18 18.30 8.05
CA LYS A 103 33.88 18.76 8.55
C LYS A 103 33.78 20.27 8.33
N ASP A 104 32.59 20.78 7.99
CA ASP A 104 32.31 22.21 7.86
C ASP A 104 33.10 22.94 6.75
N VAL A 105 33.36 22.26 5.62
CA VAL A 105 33.97 22.87 4.44
C VAL A 105 33.07 23.97 3.87
N HIS A 106 33.50 25.23 4.05
CA HIS A 106 32.89 26.37 3.39
C HIS A 106 33.57 26.61 2.04
N VAL A 107 32.81 26.41 0.96
CA VAL A 107 33.25 26.74 -0.39
C VAL A 107 32.56 28.03 -0.80
N GLY A 108 33.33 29.12 -0.89
CA GLY A 108 32.78 30.44 -1.21
C GLY A 108 32.29 30.61 -2.65
N ASN A 109 32.52 29.63 -3.54
CA ASN A 109 32.13 29.72 -4.96
C ASN A 109 31.61 28.38 -5.55
N GLN A 110 32.43 27.62 -6.27
CA GLN A 110 32.01 26.37 -6.95
C GLN A 110 32.94 25.20 -6.61
N LEU A 111 32.36 23.99 -6.50
CA LEU A 111 33.08 22.72 -6.49
C LEU A 111 32.94 22.10 -7.88
N THR A 112 34.00 22.11 -8.69
CA THR A 112 33.97 21.61 -10.07
C THR A 112 34.63 20.23 -10.13
N ASP A 113 34.11 19.35 -10.99
CA ASP A 113 34.66 18.03 -11.31
C ASP A 113 35.76 18.09 -12.39
N GLY A 114 36.23 19.28 -12.74
CA GLY A 114 37.16 19.53 -13.84
C GLY A 114 36.50 19.85 -15.18
N SER A 115 35.17 19.75 -15.30
CA SER A 115 34.42 20.14 -16.50
C SER A 115 33.71 21.50 -16.36
N ASN A 116 33.94 22.23 -15.26
CA ASN A 116 33.33 23.53 -14.94
C ASN A 116 31.79 23.56 -14.88
N ASN A 117 31.13 22.43 -14.63
CA ASN A 117 29.69 22.32 -14.87
C ASN A 117 28.87 21.87 -13.66
N THR A 118 29.36 22.05 -12.43
CA THR A 118 28.53 21.76 -11.24
C THR A 118 28.73 22.81 -10.16
N THR A 119 27.65 23.48 -9.77
CA THR A 119 27.62 24.35 -8.60
C THR A 119 27.04 23.59 -7.40
N VAL A 120 27.39 23.97 -6.17
CA VAL A 120 26.79 23.36 -4.96
C VAL A 120 25.27 23.55 -4.92
N GLN A 121 24.74 24.56 -5.63
CA GLN A 121 23.29 24.73 -5.85
C GLN A 121 22.68 23.56 -6.62
N GLU A 122 23.38 22.97 -7.60
CA GLU A 122 22.86 21.82 -8.36
C GLU A 122 22.90 20.52 -7.54
N VAL A 123 23.83 20.37 -6.60
CA VAL A 123 23.82 19.21 -5.69
C VAL A 123 22.66 19.32 -4.70
N ARG A 124 22.38 20.51 -4.16
CA ARG A 124 21.17 20.74 -3.34
C ARG A 124 19.90 20.62 -4.16
N SER A 125 19.90 21.10 -5.41
CA SER A 125 18.75 20.93 -6.28
C SER A 125 18.56 19.46 -6.66
N HIS A 126 19.58 18.61 -6.77
CA HIS A 126 19.38 17.16 -6.98
C HIS A 126 18.90 16.44 -5.71
N ILE A 127 19.29 16.92 -4.52
CA ILE A 127 18.78 16.42 -3.24
C ILE A 127 17.31 16.83 -3.02
N GLU A 128 16.90 18.00 -3.50
CA GLU A 128 15.52 18.50 -3.42
C GLU A 128 14.66 18.24 -4.67
N ALA A 129 15.26 17.90 -5.82
CA ALA A 129 14.58 17.62 -7.09
C ALA A 129 14.31 16.14 -7.35
N ASP A 130 14.48 15.28 -6.34
CA ASP A 130 13.70 14.05 -6.28
C ASP A 130 12.23 14.39 -5.98
N VAL A 131 11.53 14.97 -6.97
CA VAL A 131 10.24 14.50 -7.52
C VAL A 131 9.92 15.34 -8.78
N PRO A 132 10.14 14.81 -9.98
CA PRO A 132 9.51 15.32 -11.19
C PRO A 132 7.98 15.21 -11.06
N SER A 133 7.23 16.19 -11.55
CA SER A 133 5.74 16.13 -11.63
C SER A 133 5.21 14.93 -12.42
N SER A 134 6.09 14.28 -13.18
CA SER A 134 5.91 12.95 -13.74
C SER A 134 7.01 12.03 -13.20
N SER A 135 6.90 11.62 -11.94
CA SER A 135 7.57 10.39 -11.49
C SER A 135 7.23 9.33 -12.53
N PRO A 136 8.21 8.66 -13.17
CA PRO A 136 7.94 7.68 -14.25
C PRO A 136 7.05 6.51 -13.79
N HIS A 137 6.71 6.46 -12.50
CA HIS A 137 5.80 5.49 -11.88
C HIS A 137 4.61 6.12 -11.12
N GLY A 138 4.38 7.43 -11.21
CA GLY A 138 3.22 8.09 -10.58
C GLY A 138 3.24 8.08 -9.04
N ILE A 139 4.42 7.90 -8.43
CA ILE A 139 4.57 7.80 -6.98
C ILE A 139 4.82 9.20 -6.41
N GLN A 140 3.88 9.68 -5.59
CA GLN A 140 3.95 10.96 -4.87
C GLN A 140 4.57 10.75 -3.48
N PRO A 141 5.34 11.72 -2.94
CA PRO A 141 5.85 11.69 -1.57
C PRO A 141 4.74 11.54 -0.52
N VAL A 142 5.12 11.04 0.65
CA VAL A 142 4.23 10.95 1.81
C VAL A 142 3.69 12.33 2.17
N ASP A 143 2.36 12.43 2.28
CA ASP A 143 1.66 13.63 2.74
C ASP A 143 1.12 13.37 4.16
N PRO A 144 1.87 13.75 5.21
CA PRO A 144 1.50 13.49 6.59
C PRO A 144 0.30 14.32 7.07
N SER A 145 -0.13 15.33 6.30
CA SER A 145 -1.28 16.19 6.60
C SER A 145 -2.57 15.74 5.90
N SER A 146 -2.49 14.73 5.02
CA SER A 146 -3.63 14.27 4.25
C SER A 146 -4.68 13.60 5.15
N THR A 147 -5.93 14.04 5.03
CA THR A 147 -7.11 13.40 5.62
C THR A 147 -7.82 12.47 4.62
N ASP A 148 -7.27 12.33 3.41
CA ASP A 148 -7.83 11.48 2.35
C ASP A 148 -7.54 10.01 2.65
N THR A 149 -8.58 9.27 3.02
CA THR A 149 -8.50 7.86 3.39
C THR A 149 -8.18 6.93 2.22
N THR A 150 -8.15 7.46 0.99
CA THR A 150 -7.82 6.70 -0.23
C THR A 150 -6.34 6.80 -0.62
N LYS A 151 -5.57 7.72 -0.01
CA LYS A 151 -4.16 7.97 -0.31
C LYS A 151 -3.24 7.14 0.60
N ASN A 152 -2.32 6.36 0.02
CA ASN A 152 -1.41 5.50 0.77
C ASN A 152 -0.33 6.33 1.51
N LYS A 153 -0.12 6.07 2.82
CA LYS A 153 0.89 6.74 3.66
C LYS A 153 2.28 6.10 3.57
N VAL A 154 2.46 5.07 2.77
CA VAL A 154 3.78 4.45 2.53
C VAL A 154 3.89 4.17 1.03
N LEU A 155 4.90 4.77 0.40
CA LEU A 155 5.17 4.73 -1.05
C LEU A 155 5.13 3.31 -1.60
N SER A 156 3.99 2.82 -2.06
CA SER A 156 3.93 1.45 -2.54
C SER A 156 2.59 1.07 -3.18
N ASN A 157 2.72 0.26 -4.22
CA ASN A 157 1.69 -0.34 -5.07
C ASN A 157 0.61 -1.13 -4.30
N SER A 158 -0.38 -1.67 -5.04
CA SER A 158 -1.49 -2.49 -4.50
C SER A 158 -1.03 -3.58 -3.51
N LEU A 159 0.12 -4.20 -3.76
CA LEU A 159 0.68 -5.24 -2.88
C LEU A 159 0.95 -4.71 -1.47
N ALA A 160 1.54 -3.52 -1.35
CA ALA A 160 1.91 -2.98 -0.06
C ALA A 160 0.78 -2.26 0.67
N LYS A 161 -0.28 -1.85 -0.05
CA LYS A 161 -1.58 -1.59 0.60
C LYS A 161 -2.06 -2.84 1.34
N GLY A 162 -1.96 -4.02 0.74
CA GLY A 162 -2.30 -5.28 1.40
C GLY A 162 -1.48 -5.54 2.68
N TRP A 163 -0.17 -5.22 2.66
CA TRP A 163 0.68 -5.34 3.86
C TRP A 163 0.30 -4.35 4.98
N GLU A 164 -0.06 -3.12 4.62
CA GLU A 164 -0.51 -2.11 5.59
C GLU A 164 -1.87 -2.47 6.18
N ASP A 165 -2.80 -2.96 5.36
CA ASP A 165 -4.10 -3.46 5.81
C ASP A 165 -3.92 -4.64 6.78
N HIS A 166 -3.00 -5.58 6.50
CA HIS A 166 -2.63 -6.69 7.40
C HIS A 166 -2.09 -6.25 8.75
N LYS A 167 -1.21 -5.26 8.73
CA LYS A 167 -0.55 -4.76 9.93
C LYS A 167 -1.53 -4.03 10.85
N ASN A 168 -2.51 -3.34 10.27
CA ASN A 168 -3.45 -2.50 11.01
C ASN A 168 -4.71 -3.26 11.49
N THR A 169 -4.96 -4.48 11.00
CA THR A 169 -6.04 -5.34 11.50
C THR A 169 -5.68 -5.91 12.88
N THR A 170 -6.29 -5.36 13.92
CA THR A 170 -6.11 -5.81 15.31
C THR A 170 -7.11 -6.89 15.75
N ASN A 171 -8.14 -7.18 14.94
CA ASN A 171 -9.09 -8.28 15.14
C ASN A 171 -9.83 -8.58 13.81
N GLY A 172 -9.98 -9.85 13.41
CA GLY A 172 -10.61 -10.27 12.14
C GLY A 172 -9.61 -10.65 11.04
N ASN A 173 -10.11 -11.04 9.86
CA ASN A 173 -9.25 -11.32 8.70
C ASN A 173 -8.99 -10.01 7.93
N PRO A 174 -7.73 -9.56 7.80
CA PRO A 174 -7.38 -8.33 7.08
C PRO A 174 -7.73 -8.33 5.59
N HIS A 175 -8.02 -9.50 5.02
CA HIS A 175 -8.45 -9.69 3.64
C HIS A 175 -9.96 -9.85 3.50
N GLY A 176 -10.73 -9.67 4.56
CA GLY A 176 -12.18 -9.66 4.41
C GLY A 176 -12.74 -10.96 3.83
N VAL A 177 -12.38 -12.11 4.40
CA VAL A 177 -13.04 -13.38 4.03
C VAL A 177 -13.87 -13.92 5.18
N ASP A 178 -14.54 -13.01 5.90
CA ASP A 178 -15.73 -13.46 6.61
C ASP A 178 -16.67 -14.09 5.59
N PHE A 179 -17.38 -15.14 5.99
CA PHE A 179 -18.18 -15.93 5.05
C PHE A 179 -19.16 -15.07 4.24
N VAL A 180 -19.59 -13.92 4.78
CA VAL A 180 -20.49 -12.93 4.14
C VAL A 180 -19.83 -12.01 3.11
N GLU A 181 -18.50 -12.01 3.02
CA GLU A 181 -17.71 -11.20 2.09
C GLU A 181 -17.29 -11.99 0.84
N LEU A 182 -17.73 -13.25 0.74
CA LEU A 182 -17.66 -14.02 -0.50
C LEU A 182 -18.77 -13.56 -1.45
N ASP A 183 -18.46 -13.40 -2.75
CA ASP A 183 -19.42 -12.94 -3.78
C ASP A 183 -20.68 -13.82 -3.87
N ASP A 184 -20.57 -15.08 -3.47
CA ASP A 184 -21.61 -16.09 -3.50
C ASP A 184 -22.38 -16.23 -2.17
N ALA A 185 -21.98 -15.52 -1.11
CA ALA A 185 -22.65 -15.56 0.18
C ALA A 185 -23.58 -14.34 0.41
N PRO A 186 -24.61 -14.46 1.28
CA PRO A 186 -25.41 -13.32 1.72
C PRO A 186 -24.57 -12.25 2.41
N SER A 187 -24.92 -10.99 2.21
CA SER A 187 -24.22 -9.83 2.75
C SER A 187 -24.30 -9.67 4.27
N ASP A 188 -25.18 -10.42 4.95
CA ASP A 188 -25.24 -10.52 6.41
C ASP A 188 -25.93 -11.82 6.88
N TYR A 189 -25.92 -12.04 8.20
CA TYR A 189 -26.59 -13.18 8.85
C TYR A 189 -28.05 -12.88 9.26
N SER A 190 -28.56 -11.67 9.00
CA SER A 190 -29.91 -11.28 9.42
C SER A 190 -30.96 -12.11 8.67
N GLY A 191 -31.88 -12.72 9.41
CA GLY A 191 -32.90 -13.60 8.83
C GLY A 191 -32.40 -14.97 8.35
N GLN A 192 -31.14 -15.34 8.61
CA GLN A 192 -30.58 -16.64 8.19
C GLN A 192 -30.61 -17.72 9.29
N SER A 193 -31.22 -17.42 10.46
CA SER A 193 -31.33 -18.37 11.57
C SER A 193 -31.96 -19.70 11.13
N GLY A 194 -31.31 -20.82 11.47
CA GLY A 194 -31.81 -22.17 11.17
C GLY A 194 -31.56 -22.67 9.73
N LYS A 195 -30.89 -21.87 8.90
CA LYS A 195 -30.44 -22.29 7.56
C LYS A 195 -29.13 -23.07 7.63
N ILE A 196 -28.89 -23.87 6.60
CA ILE A 196 -27.62 -24.57 6.38
C ILE A 196 -26.86 -23.90 5.24
N VAL A 197 -25.53 -24.02 5.28
CA VAL A 197 -24.68 -23.73 4.13
C VAL A 197 -24.67 -24.99 3.24
N LYS A 198 -24.97 -24.82 1.95
CA LYS A 198 -24.82 -25.90 0.95
C LYS A 198 -24.10 -25.37 -0.30
N VAL A 199 -23.55 -26.27 -1.11
CA VAL A 199 -23.03 -25.93 -2.44
C VAL A 199 -24.21 -25.70 -3.40
N LYS A 200 -24.11 -24.67 -4.26
CA LYS A 200 -25.10 -24.35 -5.29
C LYS A 200 -25.18 -25.47 -6.31
N SER A 201 -26.33 -25.64 -6.97
CA SER A 201 -26.49 -26.63 -8.04
C SER A 201 -25.59 -26.39 -9.26
N THR A 202 -25.11 -25.16 -9.42
CA THR A 202 -24.14 -24.72 -10.44
C THR A 202 -22.69 -25.05 -10.08
N GLU A 203 -22.43 -25.54 -8.86
CA GLU A 203 -21.10 -25.91 -8.34
C GLU A 203 -20.08 -24.75 -8.37
N ASP A 204 -20.57 -23.51 -8.44
CA ASP A 204 -19.78 -22.28 -8.55
C ASP A 204 -19.76 -21.46 -7.25
N GLY A 205 -20.34 -22.00 -6.18
CA GLY A 205 -20.40 -21.32 -4.89
C GLY A 205 -21.24 -22.01 -3.84
N VAL A 206 -21.42 -21.34 -2.70
CA VAL A 206 -22.20 -21.77 -1.55
C VAL A 206 -23.39 -20.85 -1.30
N GLU A 207 -24.53 -21.37 -0.83
CA GLU A 207 -25.71 -20.56 -0.48
C GLU A 207 -26.30 -20.97 0.87
N PHE A 208 -26.95 -20.02 1.55
CA PHE A 208 -27.78 -20.32 2.72
C PHE A 208 -29.12 -20.87 2.26
N SER A 209 -29.36 -22.13 2.56
CA SER A 209 -30.62 -22.79 2.23
C SER A 209 -31.39 -23.14 3.48
N ASN A 210 -32.72 -23.14 3.37
CA ASN A 210 -33.54 -23.80 4.38
C ASN A 210 -33.06 -25.23 4.50
N GLN A 211 -33.00 -25.75 5.72
CA GLN A 211 -32.58 -27.11 5.94
C GLN A 211 -33.51 -28.08 5.17
N ILE A 212 -33.00 -28.67 4.09
CA ILE A 212 -33.72 -29.68 3.34
C ILE A 212 -33.52 -31.01 4.06
N GLY A 213 -34.60 -31.55 4.63
CA GLY A 213 -34.71 -32.96 5.03
C GLY A 213 -33.81 -33.49 6.16
N GLY A 214 -33.11 -32.63 6.92
CA GLY A 214 -32.02 -33.08 7.80
C GLY A 214 -32.18 -33.00 9.33
N ALA A 215 -33.12 -32.23 9.89
CA ALA A 215 -33.28 -32.17 11.36
C ALA A 215 -34.71 -31.89 11.84
N VAL A 216 -35.68 -32.67 11.36
CA VAL A 216 -36.55 -33.41 12.30
C VAL A 216 -36.92 -34.72 11.63
N ILE A 217 -36.14 -35.76 11.91
CA ILE A 217 -36.62 -37.15 11.79
C ILE A 217 -37.82 -37.27 12.75
N GLY A 218 -39.03 -37.01 12.27
CA GLY A 218 -40.27 -37.16 13.04
C GLY A 218 -41.15 -35.91 13.24
N ALA A 219 -40.85 -34.73 12.67
CA ALA A 219 -41.80 -33.61 12.75
C ALA A 219 -43.02 -33.89 11.87
N GLU A 220 -44.19 -33.71 12.46
CA GLU A 220 -45.46 -33.63 11.75
C GLU A 220 -45.60 -32.28 11.05
N TYR A 221 -45.96 -32.28 9.77
CA TYR A 221 -46.32 -31.08 9.04
C TYR A 221 -47.82 -30.81 9.16
N ASP A 222 -48.21 -29.64 9.67
CA ASP A 222 -49.63 -29.26 9.78
C ASP A 222 -50.10 -28.59 8.47
N ASN A 223 -51.02 -29.25 7.76
CA ASN A 223 -51.64 -28.74 6.54
C ASN A 223 -52.73 -27.68 6.81
N GLY A 224 -53.12 -27.48 8.07
CA GLY A 224 -54.23 -26.60 8.43
C GLY A 224 -55.60 -27.23 8.13
N ASN A 225 -56.50 -26.45 7.54
CA ASN A 225 -57.91 -26.82 7.35
C ASN A 225 -58.18 -27.38 5.95
N SER A 226 -59.00 -28.42 5.87
CA SER A 226 -59.22 -29.18 4.63
C SER A 226 -60.10 -28.49 3.60
N GLY A 227 -61.12 -27.73 4.04
CA GLY A 227 -62.25 -27.40 3.18
C GLY A 227 -62.89 -28.64 2.55
N ALA A 228 -63.59 -28.45 1.43
CA ALA A 228 -64.26 -29.53 0.69
C ALA A 228 -63.30 -30.39 -0.17
N SER A 229 -62.08 -29.91 -0.43
CA SER A 229 -61.05 -30.66 -1.17
C SER A 229 -59.66 -30.23 -0.75
N PHE A 230 -58.75 -31.20 -0.58
CA PHE A 230 -57.38 -30.92 -0.18
C PHE A 230 -56.38 -31.86 -0.84
N THR A 231 -55.21 -31.35 -1.23
CA THR A 231 -54.11 -32.17 -1.75
C THR A 231 -53.03 -32.37 -0.69
N ILE A 232 -52.81 -33.61 -0.25
CA ILE A 232 -51.67 -33.96 0.60
C ILE A 232 -50.44 -34.14 -0.29
N ASN A 233 -49.43 -33.28 -0.11
CA ASN A 233 -48.18 -33.38 -0.85
C ASN A 233 -47.12 -34.15 -0.05
N TRP A 234 -46.87 -35.42 -0.40
CA TRP A 234 -45.93 -36.29 0.31
C TRP A 234 -44.45 -35.96 0.07
N GLN A 235 -44.14 -35.05 -0.85
CA GLN A 235 -42.78 -34.53 -1.06
C GLN A 235 -42.36 -33.53 0.03
N ILE A 236 -43.31 -33.00 0.82
CA ILE A 236 -43.03 -32.05 1.90
C ILE A 236 -42.47 -32.78 3.13
N ARG A 237 -43.26 -33.70 3.69
CA ARG A 237 -42.95 -34.53 4.87
C ARG A 237 -43.73 -35.84 4.83
N ARG A 238 -43.18 -36.88 5.46
CA ARG A 238 -43.84 -38.20 5.58
C ARG A 238 -44.91 -38.27 6.66
N ASN A 239 -44.81 -37.43 7.70
CA ASN A 239 -45.79 -37.32 8.77
C ASN A 239 -46.53 -36.00 8.60
N GLN A 240 -47.85 -36.04 8.43
CA GLN A 240 -48.65 -34.84 8.22
C GLN A 240 -49.95 -34.88 9.02
N LYS A 241 -50.45 -33.70 9.40
CA LYS A 241 -51.76 -33.49 10.00
C LYS A 241 -52.65 -32.70 9.05
N LEU A 242 -53.95 -32.98 9.06
CA LEU A 242 -54.98 -32.17 8.43
C LEU A 242 -56.19 -32.06 9.36
N THR A 243 -56.71 -30.85 9.54
CA THR A 243 -57.95 -30.58 10.28
C THR A 243 -59.12 -30.56 9.31
N LEU A 244 -60.12 -31.42 9.53
CA LEU A 244 -61.30 -31.55 8.69
C LEU A 244 -62.34 -30.51 9.11
N THR A 245 -62.62 -29.56 8.23
CA THR A 245 -63.61 -28.49 8.44
C THR A 245 -64.85 -28.65 7.55
N ASP A 246 -64.82 -29.61 6.63
CA ASP A 246 -65.92 -29.99 5.76
C ASP A 246 -65.73 -31.45 5.30
N ASN A 247 -66.72 -32.04 4.64
CA ASN A 247 -66.54 -33.30 3.94
C ASN A 247 -65.52 -33.11 2.82
N CYS A 248 -64.37 -33.77 2.93
CA CYS A 248 -63.21 -33.48 2.12
C CYS A 248 -62.94 -34.58 1.09
N THR A 249 -62.69 -34.20 -0.15
CA THR A 249 -62.09 -35.08 -1.16
C THR A 249 -60.58 -34.90 -1.17
N LEU A 250 -59.83 -35.96 -0.86
CA LEU A 250 -58.38 -35.93 -0.85
C LEU A 250 -57.78 -36.33 -2.21
N SER A 251 -56.72 -35.62 -2.61
CA SER A 251 -55.78 -36.01 -3.66
C SER A 251 -54.36 -36.09 -3.09
N PHE A 252 -53.51 -36.95 -3.63
CA PHE A 252 -52.12 -37.10 -3.18
C PHE A 252 -51.14 -36.69 -4.28
N THR A 253 -50.06 -36.02 -3.89
CA THR A 253 -48.84 -35.93 -4.71
C THR A 253 -47.86 -36.98 -4.23
N ASP A 254 -47.40 -37.83 -5.15
CA ASP A 254 -46.57 -38.98 -4.82
C ASP A 254 -45.20 -38.58 -4.26
N PRO A 255 -44.69 -39.32 -3.26
CA PRO A 255 -43.29 -39.20 -2.85
C PRO A 255 -42.38 -39.73 -3.98
N GLU A 256 -41.11 -39.32 -3.96
CA GLU A 256 -40.15 -39.69 -5.02
C GLU A 256 -39.82 -41.20 -5.05
N GLU A 257 -39.88 -41.86 -3.91
CA GLU A 257 -39.51 -43.26 -3.75
C GLU A 257 -40.51 -44.00 -2.85
N PRO A 258 -40.61 -45.35 -2.98
CA PRO A 258 -41.42 -46.18 -2.08
C PRO A 258 -41.07 -45.93 -0.61
N CYS A 259 -42.08 -45.66 0.22
CA CYS A 259 -41.86 -45.31 1.63
C CYS A 259 -43.10 -45.47 2.51
N ASN A 260 -42.89 -45.34 3.83
CA ASN A 260 -43.95 -45.27 4.83
C ASN A 260 -44.39 -43.82 5.06
N LEU A 261 -45.70 -43.60 5.18
CA LEU A 261 -46.34 -42.30 5.33
C LEU A 261 -47.40 -42.35 6.45
N ILE A 262 -47.58 -41.24 7.16
CA ILE A 262 -48.56 -41.12 8.26
C ILE A 262 -49.37 -39.84 8.06
N LEU A 263 -50.69 -39.98 8.05
CA LEU A 263 -51.67 -38.90 8.02
C LEU A 263 -52.49 -38.91 9.31
N LYS A 264 -52.38 -37.84 10.09
CA LYS A 264 -53.28 -37.57 11.22
C LYS A 264 -54.44 -36.70 10.73
N LEU A 265 -55.66 -37.21 10.85
CA LEU A 265 -56.88 -36.45 10.59
C LEU A 265 -57.48 -36.03 11.92
N VAL A 266 -57.88 -34.77 12.01
CA VAL A 266 -58.50 -34.20 13.22
C VAL A 266 -59.84 -33.59 12.82
N GLN A 267 -60.92 -33.96 13.49
CA GLN A 267 -62.22 -33.31 13.32
C GLN A 267 -62.17 -31.86 13.81
N ASP A 268 -62.98 -30.98 13.23
CA ASP A 268 -63.22 -29.66 13.82
C ASP A 268 -64.05 -29.77 15.11
N ALA A 269 -64.30 -28.62 15.74
CA ALA A 269 -65.11 -28.53 16.96
C ALA A 269 -66.60 -28.91 16.75
N THR A 270 -67.03 -29.21 15.51
CA THR A 270 -68.39 -29.70 15.21
C THR A 270 -68.39 -31.22 15.08
N GLY A 271 -67.37 -31.79 14.43
CA GLY A 271 -67.33 -33.20 14.08
C GLY A 271 -68.18 -33.56 12.85
N GLY A 272 -68.25 -34.86 12.55
CA GLY A 272 -69.08 -35.42 11.49
C GLY A 272 -68.53 -35.26 10.07
N ARG A 273 -67.26 -34.89 9.91
CA ARG A 273 -66.62 -34.75 8.59
C ARG A 273 -66.18 -36.09 8.04
N THR A 274 -66.40 -36.30 6.75
CA THR A 274 -65.98 -37.51 6.02
C THR A 274 -64.87 -37.21 5.03
N VAL A 275 -64.16 -38.27 4.61
CA VAL A 275 -63.10 -38.20 3.61
C VAL A 275 -63.41 -39.12 2.44
N THR A 276 -63.31 -38.59 1.22
CA THR A 276 -63.23 -39.37 -0.01
C THR A 276 -61.76 -39.57 -0.38
N TRP A 277 -61.31 -40.82 -0.47
CA TRP A 277 -59.91 -41.17 -0.71
C TRP A 277 -59.57 -41.30 -2.20
N PRO A 278 -58.31 -41.04 -2.62
CA PRO A 278 -57.86 -41.31 -3.98
C PRO A 278 -58.01 -42.79 -4.35
N ALA A 279 -58.30 -43.09 -5.63
CA ALA A 279 -58.45 -44.46 -6.12
C ALA A 279 -57.15 -45.31 -6.06
N SER A 280 -56.00 -44.65 -5.95
CA SER A 280 -54.68 -45.27 -5.72
C SER A 280 -54.52 -45.80 -4.30
N VAL A 281 -55.38 -45.41 -3.35
CA VAL A 281 -55.39 -45.95 -2.00
C VAL A 281 -56.11 -47.30 -1.99
N LYS A 282 -55.43 -48.32 -1.49
CA LYS A 282 -55.92 -49.69 -1.33
C LYS A 282 -56.09 -49.99 0.15
N TRP A 283 -57.27 -50.47 0.51
CA TRP A 283 -57.63 -50.87 1.87
C TRP A 283 -57.67 -52.39 2.00
N PRO A 284 -57.42 -52.95 3.19
CA PRO A 284 -57.62 -54.37 3.46
C PRO A 284 -59.10 -54.80 3.27
N ASP A 285 -59.34 -56.11 3.29
CA ASP A 285 -60.69 -56.71 3.29
C ASP A 285 -61.61 -56.26 2.14
N GLY A 286 -61.08 -56.21 0.92
CA GLY A 286 -61.88 -55.97 -0.29
C GLY A 286 -62.04 -54.49 -0.68
N GLY A 287 -61.24 -53.59 -0.11
CA GLY A 287 -61.14 -52.20 -0.57
C GLY A 287 -62.05 -51.22 0.17
N THR A 288 -62.58 -51.59 1.34
CA THR A 288 -63.44 -50.71 2.14
C THR A 288 -62.60 -49.70 2.91
N ALA A 289 -62.82 -48.41 2.65
CA ALA A 289 -62.16 -47.32 3.39
C ALA A 289 -62.64 -47.25 4.85
N PRO A 290 -61.81 -46.75 5.79
CA PRO A 290 -62.23 -46.54 7.17
C PRO A 290 -63.38 -45.53 7.27
N THR A 291 -64.31 -45.79 8.18
CA THR A 291 -65.26 -44.78 8.65
C THR A 291 -64.60 -43.97 9.75
N LEU A 292 -64.33 -42.68 9.49
CA LEU A 292 -63.69 -41.79 10.46
C LEU A 292 -64.57 -41.54 11.69
N THR A 293 -63.92 -41.24 12.81
CA THR A 293 -64.58 -40.88 14.07
C THR A 293 -65.28 -39.54 13.90
N SER A 294 -66.56 -39.48 14.25
CA SER A 294 -67.41 -38.30 14.00
C SER A 294 -67.49 -37.32 15.17
N ALA A 295 -66.91 -37.63 16.33
CA ALA A 295 -66.92 -36.73 17.48
C ALA A 295 -66.10 -35.46 17.20
N ALA A 296 -66.53 -34.34 17.81
CA ALA A 296 -65.78 -33.08 17.74
C ALA A 296 -64.35 -33.28 18.27
N ASP A 297 -63.38 -32.64 17.62
CA ASP A 297 -61.94 -32.70 17.93
C ASP A 297 -61.31 -34.11 17.92
N ALA A 298 -62.06 -35.14 17.52
CA ALA A 298 -61.57 -36.51 17.46
C ALA A 298 -60.44 -36.66 16.45
N VAL A 299 -59.49 -37.53 16.78
CA VAL A 299 -58.30 -37.81 15.99
C VAL A 299 -58.36 -39.24 15.46
N ASP A 300 -58.04 -39.37 14.18
CA ASP A 300 -57.82 -40.64 13.51
C ASP A 300 -56.43 -40.64 12.86
N ILE A 301 -55.72 -41.76 12.92
CA ILE A 301 -54.39 -41.91 12.31
C ILE A 301 -54.46 -42.95 11.20
N ILE A 302 -54.04 -42.53 10.01
CA ILE A 302 -54.02 -43.34 8.81
C ILE A 302 -52.56 -43.50 8.37
N VAL A 303 -52.13 -44.73 8.16
CA VAL A 303 -50.76 -45.07 7.77
C VAL A 303 -50.80 -45.68 6.38
N PHE A 304 -49.87 -45.27 5.52
CA PHE A 304 -49.72 -45.83 4.19
C PHE A 304 -48.32 -46.40 3.99
N TYR A 305 -48.24 -47.51 3.27
CA TYR A 305 -47.03 -47.89 2.55
C TYR A 305 -47.24 -47.58 1.06
N PHE A 306 -46.41 -46.71 0.49
CA PHE A 306 -46.42 -46.42 -0.94
C PHE A 306 -45.42 -47.31 -1.66
N ASP A 307 -45.84 -48.03 -2.70
CA ASP A 307 -44.99 -48.96 -3.47
C ASP A 307 -44.39 -48.36 -4.75
N GLY A 308 -44.61 -47.06 -5.00
CA GLY A 308 -44.29 -46.40 -6.27
C GLY A 308 -45.49 -46.21 -7.20
N THR A 309 -46.66 -46.77 -6.87
CA THR A 309 -47.90 -46.60 -7.66
C THR A 309 -49.16 -46.55 -6.80
N ASN A 310 -49.29 -47.44 -5.82
CA ASN A 310 -50.43 -47.54 -4.93
C ASN A 310 -50.04 -47.25 -3.47
N TYR A 311 -51.03 -46.82 -2.69
CA TYR A 311 -50.91 -46.60 -1.26
C TYR A 311 -51.67 -47.70 -0.51
N TYR A 312 -50.97 -48.59 0.18
CA TYR A 312 -51.62 -49.61 1.03
C TYR A 312 -51.89 -49.02 2.41
N GLY A 313 -53.16 -48.76 2.69
CA GLY A 313 -53.62 -48.07 3.89
C GLY A 313 -53.94 -49.01 5.05
N ASN A 314 -53.56 -48.59 6.26
CA ASN A 314 -54.05 -49.11 7.54
C ASN A 314 -54.46 -47.93 8.43
N TYR A 315 -55.25 -48.18 9.46
CA TYR A 315 -55.82 -47.11 10.28
C TYR A 315 -55.93 -47.47 11.76
N SER A 316 -55.92 -46.45 12.60
CA SER A 316 -56.26 -46.49 14.03
C SER A 316 -57.20 -45.33 14.31
N LEU A 317 -58.39 -45.65 14.82
CA LEU A 317 -59.51 -44.71 14.91
C LEU A 317 -59.88 -44.44 16.37
N ASN A 318 -60.66 -43.38 16.58
CA ASN A 318 -61.36 -43.07 17.83
C ASN A 318 -60.43 -42.64 18.98
N PHE A 319 -59.48 -41.76 18.69
CA PHE A 319 -58.74 -41.03 19.72
C PHE A 319 -59.49 -39.73 20.03
N VAL A 320 -60.28 -39.75 21.11
CA VAL A 320 -61.10 -38.63 21.59
C VAL A 320 -60.47 -37.94 22.79
#